data_AF-A0A3B8PQT5-F1
#
_entry.id   AF-A0A3B8PQT5-F1
#
_cell.length_a   1.000
_cell.length_b   1.000
_cell.length_c   1.000
_cell.angle_alpha   90.00
_cell.angle_beta   90.00
_cell.angle_gamma   90.00
#
_symmetry.space_group_name_H-M   'P 1'
#
loop_
_entity.id
_entity.type
_entity.pdbx_description
1 polymer ?
#
loop_
_entity_poly.entity_id
_entity_poly.type
_entity_poly.pdbx_seq_one_letter_code
_entity_poly.pdbx_strand_id
1 'polypeptide(L)'
;MISPKSVPTARGPLVAWHRRAGGRMETVGGWEICVSHPAEDGPSADTGNLLLDWSHRSVTELGGPRVGELVRGLVGTDVAVRRMAAGRAGIICRLTPARAIIFGDPGPEVLGDPAVVDVTGGWATIVLSGPDAVNILSLLTTADLRTRAMPVAAVRQGPIAGINTLLCHFAGHWELHGCPDSIVSLWEALLDEGQAYGLQVAGAERLGDVVTVGGGGEEGQS
;
A
#
# COMPACT_ATOMS: atom_id res chain seq x y z
N MET A 1 9.91 18.51 30.16
CA MET A 1 8.48 18.10 30.21
C MET A 1 8.26 17.10 29.09
N ILE A 2 7.93 15.85 29.44
CA ILE A 2 7.64 14.81 28.44
C ILE A 2 6.23 15.13 27.92
N SER A 3 6.09 15.48 26.63
CA SER A 3 4.76 15.62 26.02
C SER A 3 3.98 14.32 26.24
N PRO A 4 2.70 14.38 26.66
CA PRO A 4 1.89 13.17 26.76
C PRO A 4 1.87 12.50 25.39
N LYS A 5 2.25 11.21 25.33
CA LYS A 5 2.11 10.42 24.10
C LYS A 5 0.65 10.49 23.66
N SER A 6 0.40 10.93 22.42
CA SER A 6 -0.95 11.03 21.86
C SER A 6 -1.60 9.64 21.86
N VAL A 7 -2.82 9.56 22.41
CA VAL A 7 -3.63 8.34 22.38
C VAL A 7 -4.07 8.11 20.94
N PRO A 8 -3.83 6.92 20.35
CA PRO A 8 -4.26 6.64 18.99
C PRO A 8 -5.79 6.58 18.91
N THR A 9 -6.35 7.19 17.88
CA THR A 9 -7.78 7.17 17.56
C THR A 9 -8.14 6.04 16.59
N ALA A 10 -7.16 5.49 15.87
CA ALA A 10 -7.29 4.34 14.98
C ALA A 10 -6.12 3.37 15.15
N ARG A 11 -6.33 2.10 14.79
CA ARG A 11 -5.29 1.05 14.78
C ARG A 11 -5.38 0.27 13.48
N GLY A 12 -4.23 0.06 12.86
CA GLY A 12 -4.14 -0.85 11.72
C GLY A 12 -4.41 -2.31 12.14
N PRO A 13 -4.90 -3.15 11.23
CA PRO A 13 -5.18 -4.57 11.50
C PRO A 13 -3.94 -5.39 11.88
N LEU A 14 -2.74 -4.98 11.47
CA LEU A 14 -1.48 -5.65 11.79
C LEU A 14 -0.82 -5.20 13.10
N VAL A 15 -1.40 -4.22 13.81
CA VAL A 15 -0.85 -3.68 15.08
C VAL A 15 -0.61 -4.78 16.12
N ALA A 16 -1.56 -5.70 16.29
CA ALA A 16 -1.44 -6.79 17.25
C ALA A 16 -0.38 -7.83 16.82
N TRP A 17 -0.18 -8.02 15.52
CA TRP A 17 0.88 -8.87 14.98
C TRP A 17 2.25 -8.23 15.27
N HIS A 18 2.42 -6.96 14.90
CA HIS A 18 3.69 -6.24 15.08
C HIS A 18 4.13 -6.18 16.54
N ARG A 19 3.23 -5.92 17.49
CA ARG A 19 3.56 -5.96 18.92
C ARG A 19 4.08 -7.32 19.38
N ARG A 20 3.47 -8.41 18.91
CA ARG A 20 3.90 -9.77 19.24
C ARG A 20 5.28 -10.09 18.64
N ALA A 21 5.57 -9.53 17.48
CA ALA A 21 6.87 -9.61 16.82
C ALA A 21 7.95 -8.65 17.40
N GLY A 22 7.64 -7.91 18.48
CA GLY A 22 8.60 -6.98 19.09
C GLY A 22 8.73 -5.63 18.38
N GLY A 23 7.80 -5.32 17.47
CA GLY A 23 7.75 -4.05 16.74
C GLY A 23 7.55 -2.85 17.66
N ARG A 24 8.24 -1.76 17.34
CA ARG A 24 8.12 -0.47 18.01
C ARG A 24 6.92 0.27 17.45
N MET A 25 5.95 0.58 18.31
CA MET A 25 4.70 1.25 17.92
C MET A 25 4.73 2.74 18.25
N GLU A 26 4.19 3.56 17.34
CA GLU A 26 4.01 5.01 17.52
C GLU A 26 2.64 5.47 17.02
N THR A 27 2.22 6.64 17.49
CA THR A 27 0.99 7.32 17.03
C THR A 27 1.35 8.36 15.97
N VAL A 28 0.94 8.16 14.72
CA VAL A 28 1.14 9.09 13.60
C VAL A 28 -0.21 9.39 12.95
N GLY A 29 -0.59 10.66 12.85
CA GLY A 29 -1.87 11.05 12.25
C GLY A 29 -3.11 10.44 12.92
N GLY A 30 -3.03 10.12 14.21
CA GLY A 30 -4.09 9.41 14.95
C GLY A 30 -4.06 7.88 14.83
N TRP A 31 -3.25 7.32 13.93
CA TRP A 31 -3.06 5.89 13.77
C TRP A 31 -1.95 5.36 14.67
N GLU A 32 -2.20 4.23 15.32
CA GLU A 32 -1.12 3.41 15.86
C GLU A 32 -0.48 2.58 14.74
N ILE A 33 0.83 2.76 14.53
CA ILE A 33 1.59 2.13 13.46
C ILE A 33 2.88 1.50 14.01
N CYS A 34 3.41 0.49 13.31
CA CYS A 34 4.73 -0.05 13.60
C CYS A 34 5.80 0.72 12.83
N VAL A 35 6.65 1.46 13.54
CA VAL A 35 7.69 2.29 12.92
C VAL A 35 8.98 1.52 12.65
N SER A 36 9.34 0.56 13.51
CA SER A 36 10.54 -0.29 13.34
C SER A 36 10.32 -1.70 13.90
N HIS A 37 11.08 -2.67 13.41
CA HIS A 37 11.26 -3.98 14.06
C HIS A 37 12.67 -4.10 14.63
N PRO A 38 12.90 -4.97 15.62
CA PRO A 38 14.26 -5.30 16.06
C PRO A 38 15.10 -5.77 14.87
N ALA A 39 16.36 -5.34 14.81
CA ALA A 39 17.28 -5.87 13.81
C ALA A 39 17.46 -7.37 14.06
N GLU A 40 17.38 -8.19 13.01
CA GLU A 40 17.79 -9.58 13.12
C GLU A 40 19.32 -9.67 13.17
N ASP A 41 19.84 -10.65 13.92
CA ASP A 41 21.27 -10.96 13.96
C ASP A 41 21.71 -11.51 12.58
N GLY A 42 22.25 -10.64 11.72
CA GLY A 42 22.69 -10.97 10.37
C GLY A 42 23.32 -9.78 9.64
N PRO A 43 23.98 -9.97 8.48
CA PRO A 43 24.51 -8.86 7.70
C PRO A 43 23.39 -7.87 7.36
N SER A 44 23.65 -6.58 7.57
CA SER A 44 22.74 -5.46 7.24
C SER A 44 22.14 -5.65 5.85
N ALA A 45 20.84 -5.94 5.79
CA ALA A 45 20.09 -6.15 4.56
C ALA A 45 19.91 -4.82 3.83
N ASP A 46 20.94 -4.39 3.12
CA ASP A 46 20.91 -3.12 2.39
C ASP A 46 20.08 -3.21 1.10
N THR A 47 19.63 -4.41 0.67
CA THR A 47 18.81 -4.63 -0.55
C THR A 47 17.99 -5.95 -0.53
N GLY A 48 17.43 -6.34 0.62
CA GLY A 48 16.67 -7.60 0.77
C GLY A 48 15.19 -7.54 0.31
N ASN A 49 14.51 -8.70 0.32
CA ASN A 49 13.07 -8.77 0.15
C ASN A 49 12.37 -8.26 1.43
N LEU A 50 11.50 -7.25 1.31
CA LEU A 50 10.86 -6.58 2.44
C LEU A 50 9.34 -6.68 2.39
N LEU A 51 8.73 -6.89 3.56
CA LEU A 51 7.30 -6.83 3.79
C LEU A 51 6.98 -5.68 4.76
N LEU A 52 6.14 -4.74 4.35
CA LEU A 52 5.80 -3.55 5.14
C LEU A 52 4.28 -3.37 5.29
N ASP A 53 3.85 -2.95 6.47
CA ASP A 53 2.47 -2.52 6.73
C ASP A 53 2.31 -1.03 6.41
N TRP A 54 1.46 -0.72 5.44
CA TRP A 54 1.09 0.65 5.08
C TRP A 54 -0.42 0.90 5.19
N SER A 55 -1.08 0.23 6.14
CA SER A 55 -2.53 0.34 6.35
C SER A 55 -2.98 1.71 6.87
N HIS A 56 -2.06 2.58 7.29
CA HIS A 56 -2.34 3.88 7.89
C HIS A 56 -2.46 5.03 6.87
N ARG A 57 -2.79 4.72 5.61
CA ARG A 57 -2.95 5.72 4.54
C ARG A 57 -4.42 5.95 4.23
N SER A 58 -4.78 7.18 3.86
CA SER A 58 -6.14 7.50 3.41
C SER A 58 -6.50 6.72 2.16
N VAL A 59 -7.74 6.23 2.09
CA VAL A 59 -8.27 5.53 0.92
C VAL A 59 -9.64 6.07 0.57
N THR A 60 -9.81 6.46 -0.69
CA THR A 60 -11.05 7.04 -1.19
C THR A 60 -11.51 6.31 -2.45
N GLU A 61 -12.79 6.01 -2.56
CA GLU A 61 -13.38 5.42 -3.76
C GLU A 61 -14.12 6.47 -4.59
N LEU A 62 -13.87 6.47 -5.90
CA LEU A 62 -14.59 7.24 -6.90
C LEU A 62 -15.59 6.32 -7.61
N GLY A 63 -16.85 6.74 -7.69
CA GLY A 63 -17.93 5.98 -8.33
C GLY A 63 -18.77 6.80 -9.31
N GLY A 64 -19.19 6.16 -10.41
CA GLY A 64 -20.17 6.72 -11.33
C GLY A 64 -19.57 7.42 -12.57
N PRO A 65 -20.40 8.14 -13.35
CA PRO A 65 -20.06 8.60 -14.70
C PRO A 65 -18.94 9.64 -14.74
N ARG A 66 -18.70 10.36 -13.63
CA ARG A 66 -17.67 11.42 -13.53
C ARG A 66 -16.27 10.92 -13.18
N VAL A 67 -16.09 9.61 -12.95
CA VAL A 67 -14.78 9.04 -12.58
C VAL A 67 -13.68 9.41 -13.57
N GLY A 68 -13.95 9.39 -14.88
CA GLY A 68 -12.94 9.77 -15.88
C GLY A 68 -12.50 11.24 -15.78
N GLU A 69 -13.43 12.15 -15.52
CA GLU A 69 -13.17 13.58 -15.32
C GLU A 69 -12.35 13.80 -14.04
N LEU A 70 -12.78 13.22 -12.92
CA LEU A 70 -12.10 13.34 -11.63
C LEU A 70 -10.67 12.78 -11.68
N VAL A 71 -10.51 11.57 -12.26
CA VAL A 71 -9.18 10.95 -12.44
C VAL A 71 -8.28 11.83 -13.29
N ARG A 72 -8.76 12.35 -14.43
CA ARG A 72 -7.97 13.26 -15.27
C ARG A 72 -7.62 14.54 -14.53
N GLY A 73 -8.55 15.09 -13.75
CA GLY A 73 -8.31 16.26 -12.93
C GLY A 73 -7.19 16.03 -11.92
N LEU A 74 -7.17 14.87 -11.25
CA LEU A 74 -6.19 14.50 -10.22
C LEU A 74 -4.79 14.17 -10.77
N VAL A 75 -4.74 13.50 -11.92
CA VAL A 75 -3.50 12.97 -12.52
C VAL A 75 -2.92 13.92 -13.59
N GLY A 76 -3.76 14.74 -14.23
CA GLY A 76 -3.41 15.59 -15.37
C GLY A 76 -3.54 14.90 -16.73
N THR A 77 -3.79 13.59 -16.78
CA THR A 77 -4.02 12.82 -18.02
C THR A 77 -5.05 11.72 -17.82
N ASP A 78 -5.53 11.12 -18.91
CA ASP A 78 -6.41 9.96 -18.83
C ASP A 78 -5.63 8.71 -18.37
N VAL A 79 -6.17 8.01 -17.38
CA VAL A 79 -5.63 6.73 -16.91
C VAL A 79 -6.46 5.62 -17.53
N ALA A 80 -5.86 4.65 -18.20
CA ALA A 80 -6.61 3.54 -18.77
C ALA A 80 -7.20 2.62 -17.69
N VAL A 81 -8.29 1.92 -18.01
CA VAL A 81 -8.86 0.89 -17.13
C VAL A 81 -7.83 -0.22 -16.88
N ARG A 82 -7.78 -0.71 -15.63
CA ARG A 82 -6.76 -1.64 -15.09
C ARG A 82 -5.34 -1.06 -15.07
N ARG A 83 -5.22 0.27 -15.05
CA ARG A 83 -3.97 0.98 -14.81
C ARG A 83 -4.07 1.89 -13.59
N MET A 84 -2.91 2.24 -13.05
CA MET A 84 -2.76 3.29 -12.07
C MET A 84 -1.86 4.41 -12.57
N ALA A 85 -1.95 5.55 -11.91
CA ALA A 85 -1.02 6.66 -12.09
C ALA A 85 -0.83 7.39 -10.77
N ALA A 86 0.35 7.99 -10.58
CA ALA A 86 0.55 8.98 -9.53
C ALA A 86 -0.10 10.30 -9.95
N GLY A 87 -0.66 11.02 -8.98
CA GLY A 87 -1.18 12.37 -9.13
C GLY A 87 -1.07 13.14 -7.82
N ARG A 88 -1.65 14.34 -7.77
CA ARG A 88 -1.56 15.20 -6.56
C ARG A 88 -2.21 14.59 -5.31
N ALA A 89 -3.04 13.56 -5.49
CA ALA A 89 -3.80 12.87 -4.45
C ALA A 89 -3.17 11.53 -4.01
N GLY A 90 -1.97 11.21 -4.49
CA GLY A 90 -1.34 9.90 -4.31
C GLY A 90 -1.51 8.99 -5.52
N ILE A 91 -1.75 7.70 -5.30
CA ILE A 91 -1.89 6.70 -6.38
C ILE A 91 -3.37 6.50 -6.72
N ILE A 92 -3.72 6.71 -7.99
CA ILE A 92 -5.08 6.54 -8.51
C ILE A 92 -5.14 5.26 -9.34
N CYS A 93 -5.88 4.26 -8.86
CA CYS A 93 -6.10 2.97 -9.52
C CYS A 93 -7.45 2.99 -10.26
N ARG A 94 -7.45 3.00 -11.60
CA ARG A 94 -8.69 2.96 -12.39
C ARG A 94 -9.11 1.52 -12.65
N LEU A 95 -10.21 1.09 -12.02
CA LEU A 95 -10.65 -0.32 -12.04
C LEU A 95 -11.66 -0.60 -13.14
N THR A 96 -12.60 0.32 -13.36
CA THR A 96 -13.61 0.25 -14.42
C THR A 96 -13.82 1.65 -15.03
N PRO A 97 -14.60 1.80 -16.11
CA PRO A 97 -14.94 3.13 -16.63
C PRO A 97 -15.57 4.06 -15.58
N ALA A 98 -16.30 3.49 -14.62
CA ALA A 98 -17.08 4.20 -13.59
C ALA A 98 -16.62 3.89 -12.16
N ARG A 99 -15.39 3.39 -11.96
CA ARG A 99 -14.82 3.10 -10.64
C ARG A 99 -13.31 3.30 -10.61
N ALA A 100 -12.84 4.07 -9.64
CA ALA A 100 -11.41 4.20 -9.32
C ALA A 100 -11.21 4.26 -7.80
N ILE A 101 -10.02 3.93 -7.33
CA ILE A 101 -9.62 4.04 -5.92
C ILE A 101 -8.40 4.93 -5.84
N ILE A 102 -8.37 5.82 -4.86
CA ILE A 102 -7.26 6.69 -4.53
C ILE A 102 -6.64 6.16 -3.25
N PHE A 103 -5.35 5.85 -3.29
CA PHE A 103 -4.54 5.58 -2.12
C PHE A 103 -3.66 6.80 -1.83
N GLY A 104 -4.10 7.63 -0.88
CA GLY A 104 -3.54 8.95 -0.58
C GLY A 104 -4.65 9.94 -0.20
N ASP A 105 -4.25 11.17 0.10
CA ASP A 105 -5.18 12.25 0.49
C ASP A 105 -5.62 13.04 -0.74
N PRO A 106 -6.90 12.95 -1.16
CA PRO A 106 -7.40 13.71 -2.31
C PRO A 106 -7.74 15.17 -1.99
N GLY A 107 -7.67 15.56 -0.71
CA GLY A 107 -8.01 16.90 -0.25
C GLY A 107 -9.52 17.14 -0.13
N PRO A 108 -9.91 18.19 0.63
CA PRO A 108 -11.31 18.43 1.00
C PRO A 108 -12.21 18.76 -0.19
N GLU A 109 -11.68 19.38 -1.24
CA GLU A 109 -12.44 19.70 -2.46
C GLU A 109 -12.94 18.43 -3.15
N VAL A 110 -12.06 17.44 -3.32
CA VAL A 110 -12.41 16.16 -3.94
C VAL A 110 -13.32 15.36 -3.01
N LEU A 111 -13.04 15.33 -1.71
CA LEU A 111 -13.92 14.66 -0.73
C LEU A 111 -15.33 15.24 -0.67
N GLY A 112 -15.53 16.50 -1.09
CA GLY A 112 -16.84 17.13 -1.17
C GLY A 112 -17.69 16.69 -2.36
N ASP A 113 -17.13 15.97 -3.34
CA ASP A 113 -17.86 15.51 -4.51
C ASP A 113 -18.78 14.32 -4.17
N PRO A 114 -20.06 14.31 -4.58
CA PRO A 114 -20.98 13.20 -4.29
C PRO A 114 -20.57 11.86 -4.92
N ALA A 115 -19.66 11.86 -5.89
CA ALA A 115 -19.09 10.66 -6.49
C ALA A 115 -17.96 10.03 -5.65
N VAL A 116 -17.59 10.64 -4.53
CA VAL A 116 -16.40 10.34 -3.73
C VAL A 116 -16.81 9.85 -2.35
N VAL A 117 -16.22 8.74 -1.90
CA VAL A 117 -16.49 8.16 -0.58
C VAL A 117 -15.18 7.82 0.11
N ASP A 118 -15.00 8.32 1.34
CA ASP A 118 -13.92 7.86 2.22
C ASP A 118 -14.18 6.40 2.61
N VAL A 119 -13.24 5.53 2.25
CA VAL A 119 -13.29 4.10 2.54
C VAL A 119 -12.04 3.65 3.29
N THR A 120 -11.34 4.56 3.96
CA THR A 120 -10.05 4.33 4.63
C THR A 120 -10.12 3.13 5.58
N GLY A 121 -11.17 3.06 6.41
CA GLY A 121 -11.36 1.95 7.36
C GLY A 121 -11.71 0.60 6.72
N GLY A 122 -12.01 0.56 5.42
CA GLY A 122 -12.34 -0.65 4.67
C GLY A 122 -11.15 -1.28 3.93
N TRP A 123 -9.97 -0.67 4.03
CA TRP A 123 -8.77 -1.11 3.32
C TRP A 123 -7.56 -1.20 4.24
N ALA A 124 -6.72 -2.20 3.97
CA ALA A 124 -5.39 -2.36 4.51
C ALA A 124 -4.40 -2.54 3.35
N THR A 125 -3.17 -2.09 3.53
CA THR A 125 -2.15 -2.12 2.46
C THR A 125 -0.90 -2.81 2.97
N ILE A 126 -0.46 -3.83 2.23
CA ILE A 126 0.85 -4.46 2.40
C ILE A 126 1.73 -4.03 1.24
N VAL A 127 2.98 -3.68 1.51
CA VAL A 127 4.01 -3.47 0.49
C VAL A 127 4.95 -4.67 0.50
N LEU A 128 5.09 -5.33 -0.65
CA LEU A 128 6.08 -6.38 -0.88
C LEU A 128 7.13 -5.85 -1.86
N SER A 129 8.36 -5.70 -1.39
CA SER A 129 9.47 -5.15 -2.16
C SER A 129 10.61 -6.14 -2.28
N GLY A 130 11.39 -6.02 -3.35
CA GLY A 130 12.60 -6.81 -3.55
C GLY A 130 12.57 -7.68 -4.80
N PRO A 131 13.73 -8.25 -5.17
CA PRO A 131 13.91 -8.97 -6.43
C PRO A 131 13.03 -10.22 -6.56
N ASP A 132 12.62 -10.83 -5.44
CA ASP A 132 11.84 -12.06 -5.43
C ASP A 132 10.34 -11.85 -5.23
N ALA A 133 9.86 -10.60 -5.17
CA ALA A 133 8.45 -10.29 -4.94
C ALA A 133 7.50 -11.06 -5.88
N VAL A 134 7.86 -11.17 -7.16
CA VAL A 134 7.07 -11.94 -8.15
C VAL A 134 7.12 -13.44 -7.87
N ASN A 135 8.28 -13.97 -7.45
CA ASN A 135 8.44 -15.39 -7.13
C ASN A 135 7.57 -15.77 -5.94
N ILE A 136 7.62 -14.97 -4.87
CA ILE A 136 6.80 -15.14 -3.66
C ILE A 136 5.31 -15.07 -4.01
N LEU A 137 4.87 -14.02 -4.71
CA LEU A 137 3.46 -13.87 -5.08
C LEU A 137 2.95 -15.00 -5.95
N SER A 138 3.78 -15.53 -6.86
CA SER A 138 3.39 -16.61 -7.78
C SER A 138 3.08 -17.93 -7.05
N LEU A 139 3.58 -18.13 -5.83
CA LEU A 139 3.22 -19.28 -4.99
C LEU A 139 1.81 -19.15 -4.40
N LEU A 140 1.32 -17.92 -4.25
CA LEU A 140 0.06 -17.59 -3.59
C LEU A 140 -1.09 -17.30 -4.56
N THR A 141 -0.86 -17.31 -5.88
CA THR A 141 -1.89 -17.00 -6.87
C THR A 141 -1.72 -17.74 -8.18
N THR A 142 -2.83 -18.02 -8.85
CA THR A 142 -2.85 -18.52 -10.23
C THR A 142 -2.84 -17.39 -11.26
N ALA A 143 -2.83 -16.13 -10.81
CA ALA A 143 -2.75 -14.97 -11.67
C ALA A 143 -1.41 -14.94 -12.43
N ASP A 144 -1.44 -14.70 -13.74
CA ASP A 144 -0.22 -14.39 -14.49
C ASP A 144 0.34 -13.03 -14.06
N LEU A 145 1.49 -13.04 -13.36
CA LEU A 145 2.21 -11.86 -12.87
C LEU A 145 3.39 -11.45 -13.75
N ARG A 146 3.63 -12.15 -14.87
CA ARG A 146 4.70 -11.80 -15.80
C ARG A 146 4.44 -10.42 -16.39
N THR A 147 5.50 -9.66 -16.66
CA THR A 147 5.44 -8.28 -17.18
C THR A 147 4.51 -8.08 -18.38
N ARG A 148 4.33 -9.11 -19.22
CA ARG A 148 3.38 -9.06 -20.35
C ARG A 148 1.92 -8.94 -19.88
N ALA A 149 1.53 -9.67 -18.84
CA ALA A 149 0.18 -9.71 -18.30
C ALA A 149 -0.04 -8.62 -17.23
N MET A 150 1.01 -8.31 -16.47
CA MET A 150 0.99 -7.40 -15.34
C MET A 150 2.19 -6.44 -15.42
N PRO A 151 2.22 -5.53 -16.42
CA PRO A 151 3.31 -4.56 -16.54
C PRO A 151 3.30 -3.55 -15.39
N VAL A 152 4.39 -2.79 -15.22
CA VAL A 152 4.41 -1.65 -14.29
C VAL A 152 3.21 -0.73 -14.54
N ALA A 153 2.65 -0.19 -13.46
CA ALA A 153 1.43 0.58 -13.41
C ALA A 153 0.14 -0.20 -13.78
N ALA A 154 0.19 -1.53 -13.91
CA ALA A 154 -1.02 -2.33 -13.99
C ALA A 154 -1.63 -2.52 -12.60
N VAL A 155 -2.96 -2.57 -12.57
CA VAL A 155 -3.72 -2.96 -11.38
C VAL A 155 -4.65 -4.11 -11.70
N ARG A 156 -4.81 -5.03 -10.75
CA ARG A 156 -5.63 -6.23 -10.93
C ARG A 156 -6.29 -6.62 -9.62
N GLN A 157 -7.59 -6.92 -9.69
CA GLN A 157 -8.27 -7.60 -8.59
C GLN A 157 -8.19 -9.11 -8.79
N GLY A 158 -7.91 -9.84 -7.72
CA GLY A 158 -7.88 -11.29 -7.73
C GLY A 158 -7.46 -11.90 -6.39
N PRO A 159 -7.63 -13.22 -6.23
CA PRO A 159 -7.25 -13.90 -5.02
C PRO A 159 -5.73 -14.04 -4.89
N ILE A 160 -5.19 -13.66 -3.73
CA ILE A 160 -3.83 -14.01 -3.26
C ILE A 160 -4.00 -14.76 -1.95
N ALA A 161 -3.50 -16.00 -1.86
CA ALA A 161 -3.78 -16.91 -0.75
C ALA A 161 -5.29 -17.09 -0.48
N GLY A 162 -6.12 -17.05 -1.53
CA GLY A 162 -7.59 -17.10 -1.42
C GLY A 162 -8.25 -15.79 -0.94
N ILE A 163 -7.48 -14.76 -0.58
CA ILE A 163 -7.99 -13.45 -0.13
C ILE A 163 -8.16 -12.53 -1.33
N ASN A 164 -9.34 -11.89 -1.45
CA ASN A 164 -9.60 -10.93 -2.51
C ASN A 164 -8.74 -9.66 -2.32
N THR A 165 -7.82 -9.45 -3.26
CA THR A 165 -6.79 -8.42 -3.16
C THR A 165 -6.78 -7.58 -4.44
N LEU A 166 -6.62 -6.26 -4.28
CA LEU A 166 -6.22 -5.38 -5.37
C LEU A 166 -4.69 -5.31 -5.40
N LEU A 167 -4.10 -5.81 -6.48
CA LEU A 167 -2.66 -5.79 -6.73
C LEU A 167 -2.31 -4.58 -7.59
N CYS A 168 -1.27 -3.87 -7.18
CA CYS A 168 -0.68 -2.75 -7.89
C CYS A 168 0.81 -3.02 -8.11
N HIS A 169 1.28 -2.99 -9.36
CA HIS A 169 2.69 -3.28 -9.68
C HIS A 169 3.49 -2.02 -9.97
N PHE A 170 4.53 -1.80 -9.18
CA PHE A 170 5.49 -0.71 -9.32
C PHE A 170 6.83 -1.25 -9.82
N ALA A 171 7.75 -0.36 -10.21
CA ALA A 171 9.02 -0.75 -10.81
C ALA A 171 9.96 -1.56 -9.87
N GLY A 172 9.71 -1.56 -8.55
CA GLY A 172 10.52 -2.31 -7.57
C GLY A 172 9.74 -2.96 -6.43
N HIS A 173 8.42 -2.78 -6.38
CA HIS A 173 7.58 -3.33 -5.33
C HIS A 173 6.15 -3.57 -5.83
N TRP A 174 5.38 -4.24 -4.99
CA TRP A 174 3.96 -4.53 -5.18
C TRP A 174 3.20 -3.98 -3.98
N GLU A 175 2.11 -3.27 -4.25
CA GLU A 175 1.13 -2.93 -3.22
C GLU A 175 -0.04 -3.93 -3.31
N LEU A 176 -0.38 -4.50 -2.17
CA LEU A 176 -1.44 -5.49 -1.99
C LEU A 176 -2.49 -4.89 -1.07
N HIS A 177 -3.63 -4.53 -1.62
CA HIS A 177 -4.71 -3.91 -0.86
C HIS A 177 -5.83 -4.90 -0.63
N GLY A 178 -6.26 -5.05 0.62
CA GLY A 178 -7.29 -6.03 1.00
C GLY A 178 -8.18 -5.56 2.14
N CYS A 179 -9.17 -6.38 2.48
CA CYS A 179 -10.03 -6.16 3.64
C CYS A 179 -9.20 -6.28 4.93
N PRO A 180 -9.31 -5.32 5.88
CA PRO A 180 -8.63 -5.38 7.17
C PRO A 180 -8.87 -6.68 7.95
N ASP A 181 -10.06 -7.28 7.84
CA ASP A 181 -10.41 -8.53 8.54
C ASP A 181 -9.62 -9.75 8.04
N SER A 182 -9.10 -9.69 6.80
CA SER A 182 -8.39 -10.80 6.17
C SER A 182 -6.90 -10.50 5.93
N ILE A 183 -6.45 -9.28 6.19
CA ILE A 183 -5.09 -8.86 5.84
C ILE A 183 -4.03 -9.57 6.68
N VAL A 184 -4.35 -9.95 7.92
CA VAL A 184 -3.43 -10.72 8.77
C VAL A 184 -3.15 -12.09 8.16
N SER A 185 -4.17 -12.77 7.62
CA SER A 185 -3.99 -14.05 6.95
C SER A 185 -3.17 -13.92 5.66
N LEU A 186 -3.36 -12.84 4.90
CA LEU A 186 -2.52 -12.55 3.73
C LEU A 186 -1.07 -12.26 4.14
N TRP A 187 -0.88 -11.48 5.20
CA TRP A 187 0.43 -11.16 5.77
C TRP A 187 1.20 -12.41 6.20
N GLU A 188 0.56 -13.31 6.94
CA GLU A 188 1.15 -14.57 7.39
C GLU A 188 1.49 -15.48 6.21
N ALA A 189 0.59 -15.61 5.22
CA ALA A 189 0.86 -16.40 4.01
C ALA A 189 2.07 -15.87 3.20
N LEU A 190 2.25 -14.55 3.15
CA LEU A 190 3.42 -13.94 2.51
C LEU A 190 4.71 -14.26 3.25
N LEU A 191 4.68 -14.24 4.58
CA LEU A 191 5.86 -14.59 5.41
C LEU A 191 6.23 -16.06 5.29
N ASP A 192 5.25 -16.96 5.31
CA ASP A 192 5.47 -18.40 5.20
C ASP A 192 6.14 -18.76 3.86
N GLU A 193 5.59 -18.30 2.74
CA GLU A 193 6.17 -18.57 1.41
C GLU A 193 7.45 -17.74 1.16
N GLY A 194 7.53 -16.54 1.74
CA GLY A 194 8.66 -15.63 1.62
C GLY A 194 9.90 -16.05 2.38
N GLN A 195 9.79 -16.97 3.35
CA GLN A 195 10.91 -17.43 4.17
C GLN A 195 12.06 -17.98 3.32
N ALA A 196 11.76 -18.76 2.28
CA ALA A 196 12.78 -19.33 1.38
C ALA A 196 13.54 -18.26 0.56
N TYR A 197 12.99 -17.05 0.46
CA TYR A 197 13.55 -15.91 -0.24
C TYR A 197 14.17 -14.87 0.71
N GLY A 198 14.26 -15.18 2.00
CA GLY A 198 14.73 -14.24 3.01
C GLY A 198 13.85 -13.01 3.14
N LEU A 199 12.52 -13.16 3.00
CA LEU A 199 11.58 -12.07 3.21
C LEU A 199 11.63 -11.61 4.67
N GLN A 200 11.86 -10.32 4.87
CA GLN A 200 11.94 -9.71 6.19
C GLN A 200 10.85 -8.67 6.40
N VAL A 201 10.34 -8.60 7.62
CA VAL A 201 9.42 -7.53 7.99
C VAL A 201 10.20 -6.26 8.30
N ALA A 202 9.81 -5.16 7.68
CA ALA A 202 10.31 -3.83 8.02
C ALA A 202 9.19 -2.95 8.59
N GLY A 203 9.60 -2.02 9.47
CA GLY A 203 8.69 -0.99 9.96
C GLY A 203 8.48 0.15 8.95
N ALA A 204 7.50 1.00 9.24
CA ALA A 204 7.12 2.11 8.36
C ALA A 204 8.27 3.09 8.04
N GLU A 205 9.33 3.15 8.87
CA GLU A 205 10.50 3.98 8.61
C GLU A 205 11.24 3.63 7.30
N ARG A 206 11.08 2.39 6.81
CA ARG A 206 11.68 1.93 5.55
C ARG A 206 10.80 2.16 4.33
N LEU A 207 9.57 2.68 4.48
CA LEU A 207 8.67 2.94 3.35
C LEU A 207 9.28 3.93 2.34
N GLY A 208 10.03 4.93 2.81
CA GLY A 208 10.70 5.91 1.94
C GLY A 208 11.81 5.32 1.06
N ASP A 209 12.41 4.20 1.48
CA ASP A 209 13.45 3.51 0.72
C ASP A 209 12.85 2.63 -0.40
N VAL A 210 11.59 2.23 -0.23
CA VAL A 210 10.90 1.25 -1.07
C VAL A 210 9.94 1.92 -2.04
N VAL A 211 9.16 2.88 -1.54
CA VAL A 211 8.09 3.51 -2.28
C VAL A 211 8.58 4.81 -2.87
N THR A 212 8.71 4.84 -4.19
CA THR A 212 8.93 6.08 -4.91
C THR A 212 7.61 6.82 -5.00
N VAL A 213 7.40 7.81 -4.14
CA VAL A 213 6.25 8.72 -4.25
C VAL A 213 6.45 9.58 -5.49
N GLY A 214 5.62 9.38 -6.51
CA GLY A 214 5.61 10.23 -7.69
C GLY A 214 5.07 11.62 -7.36
N GLY A 215 5.96 12.55 -7.02
CA GLY A 215 5.67 14.00 -7.04
C GLY A 215 5.81 14.70 -5.69
N GLY A 216 6.94 15.41 -5.54
CA GLY A 216 7.23 16.32 -4.44
C GLY A 216 8.71 16.68 -4.46
N GLY A 217 9.15 17.35 -5.53
CA GLY A 217 10.51 17.88 -5.59
C GLY A 217 10.73 18.82 -4.40
N GLU A 218 11.80 18.57 -3.66
CA GLU A 218 12.43 19.59 -2.83
C GLU A 218 12.86 20.72 -3.77
N GLU A 219 12.08 21.80 -3.82
CA GLU A 219 12.62 23.08 -4.26
C GLU A 219 13.58 23.55 -3.16
N GLY A 220 14.86 23.46 -3.48
CA GLY A 220 15.95 23.89 -2.64
C GLY A 220 15.76 25.33 -2.17
N GLN A 221 15.99 25.53 -0.87
CA GLN A 221 16.29 26.85 -0.34
C GLN A 221 17.61 27.32 -0.96
N SER A 222 17.53 28.40 -1.74
CA SER A 222 18.62 29.32 -2.07
C SER A 222 18.02 30.71 -2.22
#